data_AF-A0A8B6J2Z3-F1
#
_entry.id   AF-A0A8B6J2Z3-F1
#
_cell.length_a   1.000
_cell.length_b   1.000
_cell.length_c   1.000
_cell.angle_alpha   90.00
_cell.angle_beta   90.00
_cell.angle_gamma   90.00
#
_symmetry.space_group_name_H-M   'P 1'
#
loop_
_entity.id
_entity.type
_entity.pdbx_description
1 polymer ?
#
loop_
_entity_poly.entity_id
_entity_poly.type
_entity_poly.pdbx_seq_one_letter_code
_entity_poly.pdbx_strand_id
1 'polypeptide(L)'
;MLKVIIDVTHTALSRDFKRMKTPLFLGVMYVFFLAGNSYIKAHLLTEVMVNYLLSFWFISLFFATLVTVIQPRLFKHYLFKKVIDKEYLGIRKLTDSLPPEINLYKDADEEDVDKRMRLINQNVIKHPYQEVVELSFLNREVITAIGYKAVPFEKETERTFIDDDTIYYPIFTVHPFASLEGKSDFYHILMKLKLSRKAAFIKNGERLLTRDF
;
A
#
# COMPACT_ATOMS: atom_id res chain seq x y z
N MET A 1 24.75 -19.50 -5.12
CA MET A 1 25.39 -20.55 -4.31
C MET A 1 25.75 -20.06 -2.91
N LEU A 2 26.60 -19.04 -2.76
CA LEU A 2 27.04 -18.52 -1.44
C LEU A 2 25.89 -18.14 -0.49
N LYS A 3 24.85 -17.46 -1.01
CA LYS A 3 23.70 -17.00 -0.23
C LYS A 3 22.81 -18.14 0.32
N VAL A 4 22.67 -19.21 -0.46
CA VAL A 4 21.91 -20.41 -0.07
C VAL A 4 22.64 -21.17 1.04
N ILE A 5 23.98 -21.25 0.94
CA ILE A 5 24.81 -21.87 1.97
C ILE A 5 24.71 -21.07 3.28
N ILE A 6 24.83 -19.74 3.21
CA ILE A 6 24.72 -18.86 4.39
C ILE A 6 23.34 -18.99 5.06
N ASP A 7 22.25 -18.97 4.28
CA ASP A 7 20.89 -19.10 4.82
C ASP A 7 20.64 -20.49 5.43
N VAL A 8 21.16 -21.57 4.84
CA VAL A 8 21.03 -22.93 5.38
C VAL A 8 21.80 -23.08 6.69
N THR A 9 23.04 -22.59 6.76
CA THR A 9 23.87 -22.64 7.97
C THR A 9 23.26 -21.82 9.10
N HIS A 10 22.75 -20.61 8.79
CA HIS A 10 22.10 -19.74 9.77
C HIS A 10 20.77 -20.34 10.26
N THR A 11 20.00 -20.98 9.38
CA THR A 11 18.72 -21.61 9.74
C THR A 11 18.94 -22.86 10.59
N ALA A 12 19.92 -23.69 10.25
CA ALA A 12 20.31 -24.88 11.03
C ALA A 12 20.80 -24.53 12.44
N LEU A 13 21.52 -23.40 12.58
CA LEU A 13 21.98 -22.89 13.87
C LEU A 13 20.83 -22.31 14.72
N SER A 14 19.80 -21.73 14.08
CA SER A 14 18.70 -21.03 14.77
C SER A 14 17.56 -21.90 15.28
N ARG A 15 17.52 -23.22 14.96
CA ARG A 15 16.44 -24.16 15.36
C ARG A 15 15.00 -23.72 15.03
N ASP A 16 14.82 -22.73 14.14
CA ASP A 16 13.51 -22.23 13.71
C ASP A 16 12.94 -23.06 12.54
N PHE A 17 12.27 -24.17 12.86
CA PHE A 17 11.66 -25.09 11.89
C PHE A 17 10.67 -24.41 10.92
N LYS A 18 10.05 -23.30 11.33
CA LYS A 18 9.06 -22.56 10.52
C LYS A 18 9.70 -21.88 9.29
N ARG A 19 10.98 -21.48 9.38
CA ARG A 19 11.78 -20.89 8.29
C ARG A 19 12.45 -21.93 7.38
N MET A 20 12.43 -23.21 7.78
CA MET A 20 13.13 -24.29 7.08
C MET A 20 12.41 -24.73 5.79
N LYS A 21 11.14 -24.37 5.60
CA LYS A 21 10.34 -24.74 4.40
C LYS A 21 10.91 -24.15 3.11
N THR A 22 11.30 -22.88 3.12
CA THR A 22 11.82 -22.17 1.95
C THR A 22 13.17 -22.71 1.45
N PRO A 23 14.20 -22.92 2.30
CA PRO A 23 15.45 -23.51 1.84
C PRO A 23 15.32 -24.99 1.47
N LEU A 24 14.45 -25.76 2.15
CA LEU A 24 14.13 -27.14 1.72
C LEU A 24 13.49 -27.17 0.34
N PHE A 25 12.51 -26.30 0.09
CA PHE A 25 11.85 -26.21 -1.22
C PHE A 25 12.86 -25.83 -2.32
N LEU A 26 13.75 -24.86 -2.07
CA LEU A 26 14.82 -24.50 -2.98
C LEU A 26 15.82 -25.64 -3.20
N GLY A 27 16.17 -26.40 -2.15
CA GLY A 27 17.02 -27.58 -2.24
C GLY A 27 16.39 -28.70 -3.06
N VAL A 28 15.11 -28.98 -2.83
CA VAL A 28 14.33 -29.97 -3.60
C VAL A 28 14.22 -29.56 -5.07
N MET A 29 13.90 -28.29 -5.35
CA MET A 29 13.87 -27.75 -6.71
C MET A 29 15.25 -27.85 -7.40
N TYR A 30 16.34 -27.63 -6.67
CA TYR A 30 17.69 -27.77 -7.19
C TYR A 30 18.06 -29.23 -7.49
N VAL A 31 17.66 -30.18 -6.63
CA VAL A 31 17.85 -31.62 -6.88
C VAL A 31 17.03 -32.07 -8.09
N PHE A 32 15.78 -31.62 -8.24
CA PHE A 32 14.97 -31.88 -9.43
C PHE A 32 15.59 -31.28 -10.70
N PHE A 33 16.19 -30.09 -10.60
CA PHE A 33 16.89 -29.46 -11.71
C PHE A 33 18.15 -30.26 -12.12
N LEU A 34 18.95 -30.72 -11.16
CA LEU A 34 20.12 -31.57 -11.42
C LEU A 34 19.74 -32.94 -11.99
N ALA A 35 18.72 -33.58 -11.42
CA ALA A 35 18.20 -34.86 -11.89
C ALA A 35 17.62 -34.73 -13.30
N GLY A 36 16.86 -33.66 -13.58
CA GLY A 36 16.37 -33.33 -14.91
C GLY A 36 17.53 -33.13 -15.90
N ASN A 37 18.56 -32.39 -15.52
CA ASN A 37 19.73 -32.14 -16.37
C ASN A 37 20.54 -33.43 -16.67
N SER A 38 20.65 -34.35 -15.71
CA SER A 38 21.27 -35.67 -15.90
C SER A 38 20.42 -36.57 -16.81
N TYR A 39 19.09 -36.53 -16.65
CA TYR A 39 18.14 -37.26 -17.49
C TYR A 39 18.11 -36.75 -18.94
N ILE A 40 18.23 -35.43 -19.12
CA ILE A 40 18.37 -34.76 -20.42
C ILE A 40 19.65 -35.19 -21.15
N LYS A 41 20.76 -35.41 -20.42
CA LYS A 41 22.00 -35.93 -21.02
C LYS A 41 21.90 -37.40 -21.43
N ALA A 42 21.01 -38.17 -20.80
CA ALA A 42 20.86 -39.61 -21.03
C ALA A 42 19.86 -39.95 -22.16
N HIS A 43 18.88 -39.08 -22.43
CA HIS A 43 17.95 -39.22 -23.55
C HIS A 43 18.23 -38.19 -24.64
N LEU A 44 18.18 -38.58 -25.91
CA LEU A 44 18.26 -37.74 -27.12
C LEU A 44 17.11 -36.71 -27.26
N LEU A 45 16.46 -36.32 -26.15
CA LEU A 45 15.57 -35.16 -26.09
C LEU A 45 16.44 -33.93 -26.22
N THR A 46 16.52 -33.50 -27.47
CA THR A 46 17.39 -32.49 -28.06
C THR A 46 17.53 -31.29 -27.12
N GLU A 47 18.76 -30.85 -26.83
CA GLU A 47 19.08 -29.66 -26.02
C GLU A 47 18.20 -28.44 -26.36
N VAL A 48 17.78 -28.37 -27.62
CA VAL A 48 16.79 -27.47 -28.19
C VAL A 48 15.47 -27.42 -27.40
N MET A 49 14.86 -28.57 -27.07
CA MET A 49 13.59 -28.63 -26.32
C MET A 49 13.73 -28.09 -24.89
N VAL A 50 14.85 -28.40 -24.24
CA VAL A 50 15.17 -27.91 -22.89
C VAL A 50 15.41 -26.41 -22.89
N ASN A 51 16.13 -25.91 -23.90
CA ASN A 51 16.34 -24.48 -24.09
C ASN A 51 15.02 -23.73 -24.35
N TYR A 52 14.08 -24.32 -25.09
CA TYR A 52 12.74 -23.75 -25.27
C TYR A 52 11.94 -23.71 -23.96
N LEU A 53 11.98 -24.79 -23.18
CA LEU A 53 11.30 -24.84 -21.88
C LEU A 53 11.86 -23.77 -20.94
N LEU A 54 13.19 -23.70 -20.81
CA LEU A 54 13.86 -22.69 -19.97
C LEU A 54 13.53 -21.26 -20.43
N SER A 55 13.55 -21.01 -21.74
CA SER A 55 13.18 -19.70 -22.31
C SER A 55 11.74 -19.34 -21.96
N PHE A 56 10.80 -20.28 -22.09
CA PHE A 56 9.41 -20.08 -21.70
C PHE A 56 9.27 -19.75 -20.21
N TRP A 57 10.00 -20.44 -19.33
CA TRP A 57 10.02 -20.14 -17.90
C TRP A 57 10.54 -18.74 -17.61
N PHE A 58 11.61 -18.30 -18.27
CA PHE A 58 12.15 -16.94 -18.10
C PHE A 58 11.17 -15.87 -18.61
N ILE A 59 10.53 -16.09 -19.75
CA ILE A 59 9.51 -15.17 -20.30
C ILE A 59 8.31 -15.09 -19.35
N SER A 60 7.83 -16.23 -18.85
CA SER A 60 6.73 -16.28 -17.88
C SER A 60 7.10 -15.55 -16.59
N LEU A 61 8.32 -15.77 -16.06
CA LEU A 61 8.82 -15.06 -14.89
C LEU A 61 8.93 -13.54 -15.11
N PHE A 62 9.35 -13.13 -16.30
CA PHE A 62 9.41 -11.72 -16.70
C PHE A 62 8.01 -11.09 -16.68
N PHE A 63 7.03 -11.71 -17.35
CA PHE A 63 5.65 -11.21 -17.35
C PHE A 63 5.02 -11.22 -15.96
N ALA A 64 5.24 -12.27 -15.17
CA ALA A 64 4.78 -12.33 -13.80
C ALA A 64 5.34 -11.16 -12.98
N THR A 65 6.65 -10.87 -13.11
CA THR A 65 7.29 -9.75 -12.40
C THR A 65 6.75 -8.39 -12.90
N LEU A 66 6.55 -8.26 -14.21
CA LEU A 66 6.02 -7.05 -14.82
C LEU A 66 4.61 -6.73 -14.29
N VAL A 67 3.70 -7.71 -14.30
CA VAL A 67 2.30 -7.54 -13.88
C VAL A 67 2.18 -7.40 -12.36
N THR A 68 2.92 -8.19 -11.59
CA THR A 68 2.74 -8.24 -10.12
C THR A 68 3.52 -7.17 -9.37
N VAL A 69 4.64 -6.68 -9.92
CA VAL A 69 5.54 -5.75 -9.22
C VAL A 69 5.62 -4.40 -9.91
N ILE A 70 5.91 -4.40 -11.21
CA ILE A 70 6.23 -3.17 -11.94
C ILE A 70 4.96 -2.37 -12.22
N GLN A 71 3.94 -2.99 -12.80
CA GLN A 71 2.67 -2.38 -13.15
C GLN A 71 2.00 -1.66 -11.96
N PRO A 72 1.78 -2.29 -10.78
CA PRO A 72 1.12 -1.59 -9.67
C PRO A 72 1.95 -0.43 -9.11
N ARG A 73 3.29 -0.51 -9.14
CA ARG A 73 4.17 0.59 -8.72
C ARG A 73 4.09 1.78 -9.66
N LEU A 74 4.15 1.53 -10.97
CA LEU A 74 4.03 2.58 -11.98
C LEU A 74 2.64 3.20 -11.96
N PHE A 75 1.60 2.39 -11.82
CA PHE A 75 0.22 2.84 -11.71
C PHE A 75 0.01 3.73 -10.48
N LYS A 76 0.47 3.30 -9.30
CA LYS A 76 0.41 4.11 -8.08
C LYS A 76 1.19 5.42 -8.22
N HIS A 77 2.37 5.39 -8.83
CA HIS A 77 3.15 6.60 -9.08
C HIS A 77 2.41 7.57 -10.01
N TYR A 78 1.81 7.05 -11.09
CA TYR A 78 1.03 7.85 -12.02
C TYR A 78 -0.17 8.49 -11.34
N LEU A 79 -0.92 7.73 -10.53
CA LEU A 79 -2.09 8.24 -9.81
C LEU A 79 -1.73 9.46 -8.95
N PHE A 80 -0.74 9.36 -8.06
CA PHE A 80 -0.34 10.49 -7.22
C PHE A 80 0.35 11.64 -7.98
N LYS A 81 0.89 11.37 -9.17
CA LYS A 81 1.54 12.40 -9.98
C LYS A 81 0.54 13.18 -10.82
N LYS A 82 -0.46 12.51 -11.41
CA LYS A 82 -1.32 13.07 -12.45
C LYS A 82 -2.79 13.16 -12.08
N VAL A 83 -3.31 12.27 -11.25
CA VAL A 83 -4.75 12.15 -10.97
C VAL A 83 -5.12 12.73 -9.61
N ILE A 84 -4.42 12.30 -8.56
CA ILE A 84 -4.74 12.61 -7.17
C ILE A 84 -3.70 13.60 -6.62
N ASP A 85 -4.17 14.62 -5.91
CA ASP A 85 -3.31 15.55 -5.19
C ASP A 85 -2.83 14.94 -3.87
N LYS A 86 -1.55 14.54 -3.85
CA LYS A 86 -0.88 13.95 -2.70
C LYS A 86 -0.73 14.96 -1.54
N GLU A 87 -0.47 16.23 -1.85
CA GLU A 87 -0.18 17.26 -0.85
C GLU A 87 -1.46 17.66 -0.12
N TYR A 88 -2.55 17.80 -0.86
CA TYR A 88 -3.88 18.02 -0.31
C TYR A 88 -4.32 16.89 0.65
N LEU A 89 -4.03 15.63 0.30
CA LEU A 89 -4.29 14.47 1.16
C LEU A 89 -3.39 14.39 2.40
N GLY A 90 -2.39 15.27 2.54
CA GLY A 90 -1.44 15.25 3.65
C GLY A 90 -0.50 14.03 3.64
N ILE A 91 -0.42 13.30 2.53
CA ILE A 91 0.49 12.16 2.38
C ILE A 91 1.89 12.73 2.19
N ARG A 92 2.76 12.60 3.18
CA ARG A 92 4.12 13.17 3.10
C ARG A 92 5.16 12.27 3.75
N LYS A 93 6.44 12.52 3.47
CA LYS A 93 7.53 11.98 4.29
C LYS A 93 7.68 12.85 5.53
N LEU A 94 8.23 12.28 6.59
CA LEU A 94 8.50 13.02 7.84
C LEU A 94 9.43 14.23 7.64
N THR A 95 10.31 14.15 6.63
CA THR A 95 11.24 15.22 6.23
C THR A 95 10.56 16.37 5.49
N ASP A 96 9.36 16.17 4.97
CA ASP A 96 8.64 17.15 4.17
C ASP A 96 7.89 18.12 5.11
N SER A 97 7.58 19.32 4.61
CA SER A 97 6.80 20.32 5.36
C SER A 97 5.44 19.78 5.79
N LEU A 98 4.86 20.38 6.84
CA LEU A 98 3.49 20.06 7.27
C LEU A 98 2.50 20.26 6.10
N PRO A 99 1.33 19.59 6.14
CA PRO A 99 0.30 19.77 5.13
C PRO A 99 -0.06 21.25 4.94
N PRO A 100 -0.40 21.68 3.71
CA PRO A 100 -0.83 23.04 3.44
C PRO A 100 -2.09 23.42 4.24
N GLU A 101 -2.38 24.72 4.31
CA GLU A 101 -3.56 25.20 5.04
C GLU A 101 -4.87 24.65 4.43
N ILE A 102 -4.90 24.48 3.11
CA ILE A 102 -5.98 23.82 2.37
C ILE A 102 -5.64 22.34 2.29
N ASN A 103 -6.32 21.51 3.09
CA ASN A 103 -6.07 20.07 3.16
C ASN A 103 -7.35 19.29 3.47
N LEU A 104 -7.31 17.98 3.22
CA LEU A 104 -8.44 17.07 3.47
C LEU A 104 -8.99 17.20 4.89
N TYR A 105 -8.13 17.36 5.90
CA TYR A 105 -8.56 17.34 7.30
C TYR A 105 -9.33 18.59 7.70
N LYS A 106 -8.97 19.75 7.13
CA LYS A 106 -9.70 21.01 7.34
C LYS A 106 -11.03 20.98 6.61
N ASP A 107 -11.03 20.51 5.36
CA ASP A 107 -12.22 20.47 4.53
C ASP A 107 -13.21 19.40 5.01
N ALA A 108 -12.72 18.32 5.63
CA ALA A 108 -13.57 17.29 6.24
C ALA A 108 -14.37 17.79 7.46
N ASP A 109 -13.91 18.86 8.12
CA ASP A 109 -14.58 19.47 9.27
C ASP A 109 -15.73 20.43 8.83
N GLU A 110 -15.96 20.63 7.52
CA GLU A 110 -17.11 21.41 7.01
C GLU A 110 -18.45 20.74 7.38
N GLU A 111 -19.39 21.55 7.88
CA GLU A 111 -20.69 21.10 8.40
C GLU A 111 -21.66 20.72 7.28
N ASP A 112 -21.69 21.51 6.20
CA ASP A 112 -22.52 21.23 5.02
C ASP A 112 -21.91 20.05 4.24
N VAL A 113 -22.64 18.94 4.22
CA VAL A 113 -22.21 17.68 3.60
C VAL A 113 -22.00 17.83 2.09
N ASP A 114 -22.88 18.56 1.41
CA ASP A 114 -22.82 18.72 -0.05
C ASP A 114 -21.65 19.64 -0.43
N LYS A 115 -21.50 20.74 0.32
CA LYS A 115 -20.37 21.66 0.14
C LYS A 115 -19.05 20.95 0.44
N ARG A 116 -18.98 20.18 1.53
CA ARG A 116 -17.82 19.37 1.90
C ARG A 116 -17.44 18.40 0.77
N MET A 117 -18.40 17.64 0.25
CA MET A 117 -18.15 16.66 -0.80
C MET A 117 -17.60 17.34 -2.06
N ARG A 118 -18.24 18.42 -2.53
CA ARG A 118 -17.81 19.16 -3.71
C ARG A 118 -16.41 19.75 -3.55
N LEU A 119 -16.15 20.37 -2.41
CA LEU A 119 -14.88 21.04 -2.13
C LEU A 119 -13.72 20.04 -2.04
N ILE A 120 -13.92 18.92 -1.34
CA ILE A 120 -12.91 17.85 -1.26
C ILE A 120 -12.67 17.25 -2.65
N ASN A 121 -13.73 16.93 -3.41
CA ASN A 121 -13.59 16.30 -4.73
C ASN A 121 -12.84 17.20 -5.72
N GLN A 122 -13.10 18.51 -5.69
CA GLN A 122 -12.40 19.52 -6.50
C GLN A 122 -10.91 19.63 -6.14
N ASN A 123 -10.58 19.59 -4.86
CA ASN A 123 -9.20 19.77 -4.41
C ASN A 123 -8.36 18.49 -4.48
N VAL A 124 -8.97 17.32 -4.28
CA VAL A 124 -8.27 16.03 -4.25
C VAL A 124 -7.96 15.48 -5.64
N ILE A 125 -8.77 15.83 -6.65
CA ILE A 125 -8.61 15.36 -8.03
C ILE A 125 -8.10 16.49 -8.90
N LYS A 126 -7.02 16.23 -9.63
CA LYS A 126 -6.46 17.19 -10.57
C LYS A 126 -7.41 17.41 -11.75
N HIS A 127 -7.53 18.67 -12.17
CA HIS A 127 -8.45 19.15 -13.21
C HIS A 127 -8.62 18.23 -14.44
N PRO A 128 -7.58 17.61 -15.02
CA PRO A 128 -7.75 16.77 -16.21
C PRO A 128 -8.55 15.48 -15.99
N TYR A 129 -8.75 15.07 -14.73
CA TYR A 129 -9.39 13.79 -14.38
C TYR A 129 -10.70 13.96 -13.60
N GLN A 130 -11.13 15.19 -13.33
CA GLN A 130 -12.34 15.47 -12.54
C GLN A 130 -13.64 14.97 -13.21
N GLU A 131 -13.64 14.75 -14.54
CA GLU A 131 -14.80 14.21 -15.27
C GLU A 131 -14.89 12.68 -15.23
N VAL A 132 -13.81 12.00 -14.82
CA VAL A 132 -13.67 10.54 -14.94
C VAL A 132 -13.39 9.89 -13.59
N VAL A 133 -12.79 10.61 -12.65
CA VAL A 133 -12.45 10.11 -11.32
C VAL A 133 -13.25 10.91 -10.30
N GLU A 134 -13.73 10.22 -9.27
CA GLU A 134 -14.49 10.82 -8.16
C GLU A 134 -14.01 10.24 -6.82
N LEU A 135 -14.00 11.08 -5.78
CA LEU A 135 -13.97 10.60 -4.40
C LEU A 135 -15.40 10.25 -3.96
N SER A 136 -15.82 9.01 -4.24
CA SER A 136 -17.19 8.57 -3.94
C SER A 136 -17.48 8.43 -2.45
N PHE A 137 -16.51 7.95 -1.67
CA PHE A 137 -16.71 7.69 -0.25
C PHE A 137 -15.56 8.22 0.59
N LEU A 138 -15.91 8.86 1.71
CA LEU A 138 -14.98 9.30 2.73
C LEU A 138 -15.46 8.77 4.09
N ASN A 139 -15.02 7.55 4.43
CA ASN A 139 -15.38 6.97 5.73
C ASN A 139 -14.45 7.53 6.81
N ARG A 140 -15.00 7.81 7.99
CA ARG A 140 -14.28 8.37 9.14
C ARG A 140 -14.34 7.41 10.33
N GLU A 141 -13.21 7.20 10.97
CA GLU A 141 -13.05 6.45 12.21
C GLU A 141 -12.37 7.36 13.23
N VAL A 142 -12.95 7.48 14.44
CA VAL A 142 -12.39 8.28 15.53
C VAL A 142 -11.89 7.34 16.62
N ILE A 143 -10.61 7.43 16.94
CA ILE A 143 -9.96 6.66 18.00
C ILE A 143 -9.86 7.56 19.23
N THR A 144 -10.54 7.16 20.30
CA THR A 144 -10.47 7.85 21.60
C THR A 144 -9.46 7.19 22.53
N ALA A 145 -8.73 7.98 23.32
CA ALA A 145 -7.84 7.52 24.37
C ALA A 145 -8.14 8.21 25.71
N ILE A 146 -7.52 7.72 26.78
CA ILE A 146 -7.61 8.35 28.10
C ILE A 146 -6.48 9.38 28.21
N GLY A 147 -6.85 10.66 28.27
CA GLY A 147 -5.95 11.76 28.58
C GLY A 147 -5.82 11.92 30.10
N TYR A 148 -4.58 12.10 30.56
CA TYR A 148 -4.28 12.43 31.95
C TYR A 148 -3.99 13.92 32.05
N LYS A 149 -4.73 14.63 32.89
CA LYS A 149 -4.45 16.03 33.20
C LYS A 149 -3.78 16.11 34.57
N ALA A 150 -2.55 16.63 34.60
CA ALA A 150 -1.88 16.93 35.86
C ALA A 150 -2.60 18.12 36.53
N VAL A 151 -3.12 17.89 37.73
CA VAL A 151 -3.79 18.92 38.53
C VAL A 151 -2.83 19.37 39.63
N PRO A 152 -2.69 20.69 39.91
CA PRO A 152 -1.84 21.14 41.01
C PRO A 152 -2.41 20.73 42.37
N PHE A 153 -1.60 20.01 43.17
CA PHE A 153 -1.76 19.66 44.59
C PHE A 153 -2.93 18.73 45.00
N GLU A 154 -2.59 17.68 45.77
CA GLU A 154 -3.45 16.75 46.57
C GLU A 154 -4.70 16.11 45.92
N LYS A 155 -4.96 16.35 44.63
CA LYS A 155 -6.04 15.70 43.89
C LYS A 155 -5.52 14.54 43.04
N GLU A 156 -6.33 13.50 42.93
CA GLU A 156 -6.10 12.42 41.98
C GLU A 156 -6.06 12.98 40.54
N THR A 157 -5.25 12.35 39.69
CA THR A 157 -5.12 12.75 38.28
C THR A 157 -6.47 12.65 37.57
N GLU A 158 -6.95 13.77 37.03
CA GLU A 158 -8.19 13.79 36.25
C GLU A 158 -8.00 12.96 34.97
N ARG A 159 -8.88 11.98 34.77
CA ARG A 159 -8.94 11.13 33.58
C ARG A 159 -10.07 11.62 32.70
N THR A 160 -9.77 11.96 31.46
CA THR A 160 -10.77 12.41 30.48
C THR A 160 -10.61 11.60 29.20
N PHE A 161 -11.73 11.31 28.52
CA PHE A 161 -11.66 10.77 27.17
C PHE A 161 -11.28 11.90 26.21
N ILE A 162 -10.24 11.67 25.42
CA ILE A 162 -9.78 12.56 24.37
C ILE A 162 -9.85 11.83 23.03
N ASP A 163 -10.11 12.58 21.96
CA ASP A 163 -9.95 12.06 20.60
C ASP A 163 -8.44 12.01 20.28
N ASP A 164 -7.85 10.82 20.27
CA ASP A 164 -6.42 10.64 20.03
C ASP A 164 -6.08 10.74 18.54
N ASP A 165 -6.88 10.11 17.69
CA ASP A 165 -6.70 10.16 16.24
C ASP A 165 -8.02 10.08 15.48
N THR A 166 -8.04 10.63 14.28
CA THR A 166 -9.12 10.46 13.31
C THR A 166 -8.53 9.88 12.03
N ILE A 167 -9.00 8.69 11.67
CA ILE A 167 -8.58 7.98 10.45
C ILE A 167 -9.66 8.16 9.39
N TYR A 168 -9.23 8.64 8.22
CA TYR A 168 -10.05 8.74 7.02
C TYR A 168 -9.72 7.62 6.05
N TYR A 169 -10.76 7.05 5.43
CA TYR A 169 -10.64 6.05 4.38
C TYR A 169 -11.27 6.57 3.09
N PRO A 170 -10.56 7.42 2.32
CA PRO A 170 -11.06 7.88 1.04
C PRO A 170 -11.02 6.73 0.02
N ILE A 171 -12.13 6.56 -0.70
CA ILE A 171 -12.33 5.55 -1.74
C ILE A 171 -12.59 6.27 -3.06
N PHE A 172 -11.63 6.14 -3.96
CA PHE A 172 -11.69 6.72 -5.30
C PHE A 172 -12.33 5.74 -6.26
N THR A 173 -13.23 6.24 -7.10
CA THR A 173 -13.89 5.49 -8.17
C THR A 173 -13.55 6.11 -9.52
N VAL A 174 -13.56 5.28 -10.55
CA VAL A 174 -13.39 5.70 -11.94
C VAL A 174 -14.64 5.37 -12.75
N HIS A 175 -15.09 6.33 -13.53
CA HIS A 175 -16.31 6.32 -14.33
C HIS A 175 -15.91 6.49 -15.81
N PRO A 176 -15.57 5.39 -16.51
CA PRO A 176 -14.98 5.45 -17.86
C PRO A 176 -15.90 6.09 -18.91
N PHE A 177 -17.21 6.19 -18.63
CA PHE A 177 -18.22 6.77 -19.53
C PHE A 177 -18.81 8.10 -19.02
N ALA A 178 -18.08 8.79 -18.12
CA ALA A 178 -18.31 10.19 -17.75
C ALA A 178 -19.74 10.55 -17.32
N SER A 179 -20.38 9.71 -16.49
CA SER A 179 -21.65 10.06 -15.83
C SER A 179 -21.41 10.34 -14.34
N LEU A 180 -20.77 11.47 -14.04
CA LEU A 180 -20.61 11.95 -12.66
C LEU A 180 -21.86 12.73 -12.23
N GLU A 181 -22.95 12.00 -12.05
CA GLU A 181 -24.22 12.51 -11.49
C GLU A 181 -25.20 11.35 -11.23
N GLY A 182 -24.69 10.25 -10.65
CA GLY A 182 -25.53 9.16 -10.14
C GLY A 182 -26.30 8.33 -11.19
N LYS A 183 -25.81 8.22 -12.43
CA LYS A 183 -26.55 7.54 -13.53
C LYS A 183 -25.82 6.40 -14.23
N SER A 184 -24.72 5.90 -13.69
CA SER A 184 -24.11 4.67 -14.18
C SER A 184 -23.61 3.83 -13.04
N ASP A 185 -24.17 2.62 -12.90
CA ASP A 185 -23.66 1.58 -12.02
C ASP A 185 -22.27 1.07 -12.47
N PHE A 186 -21.78 1.51 -13.64
CA PHE A 186 -20.47 1.16 -14.15
C PHE A 186 -19.39 2.09 -13.61
N TYR A 187 -18.97 1.80 -12.38
CA TYR A 187 -17.76 2.36 -11.79
C TYR A 187 -16.82 1.25 -11.31
N HIS A 188 -15.53 1.57 -11.26
CA HIS A 188 -14.53 0.68 -10.67
C HIS A 188 -13.82 1.38 -9.53
N ILE A 189 -13.50 0.63 -8.47
CA ILE A 189 -12.68 1.13 -7.37
C ILE A 189 -11.26 1.32 -7.90
N LEU A 190 -10.82 2.57 -7.93
CA LEU A 190 -9.49 2.95 -8.38
C LEU A 190 -8.45 2.73 -7.28
N MET A 191 -8.76 3.20 -6.08
CA MET A 191 -7.85 3.13 -4.93
C MET A 191 -8.62 3.36 -3.63
N LYS A 192 -8.22 2.63 -2.58
CA LYS A 192 -8.60 2.91 -1.20
C LYS A 192 -7.37 3.34 -0.43
N LEU A 193 -7.47 4.41 0.35
CA LEU A 193 -6.41 4.86 1.23
C LEU A 193 -6.81 4.74 2.69
N LYS A 194 -5.81 4.82 3.57
CA LYS A 194 -5.95 4.97 5.01
C LYS A 194 -5.09 6.14 5.43
N LEU A 195 -5.72 7.22 5.90
CA LEU A 195 -5.08 8.49 6.23
C LEU A 195 -5.35 8.84 7.69
N SER A 196 -4.31 8.91 8.51
CA SER A 196 -4.42 9.34 9.91
C SER A 196 -4.17 10.85 10.00
N ARG A 197 -5.08 11.58 10.68
CA ARG A 197 -4.93 13.01 10.95
C ARG A 197 -3.69 13.24 11.82
N LYS A 198 -3.52 12.46 12.89
CA LYS A 198 -2.36 12.55 13.77
C LYS A 198 -1.05 12.35 13.00
N ALA A 199 -0.96 11.31 12.16
CA ALA A 199 0.23 11.02 11.36
C ALA A 199 0.60 12.15 10.38
N ALA A 200 -0.39 12.85 9.81
CA ALA A 200 -0.14 13.94 8.87
C ALA A 200 0.54 15.15 9.53
N PHE A 201 0.21 15.45 10.79
CA PHE A 201 0.70 16.63 11.52
C PHE A 201 1.88 16.34 12.47
N ILE A 202 2.31 15.09 12.64
CA ILE A 202 3.50 14.75 13.43
C ILE A 202 4.79 15.20 12.70
N LYS A 203 5.51 16.16 13.28
CA LYS A 203 6.81 16.65 12.74
C LYS A 203 8.02 15.87 13.28
N ASN A 204 7.90 15.22 14.43
CA ASN A 204 9.01 14.53 15.12
C ASN A 204 8.72 13.04 15.29
N GLY A 205 9.74 12.22 15.02
CA GLY A 205 9.66 10.76 14.95
C GLY A 205 9.35 10.07 16.28
N GLU A 206 8.08 9.98 16.63
CA GLU A 206 7.55 8.79 17.31
C GLU A 206 7.00 7.84 16.24
N ARG A 207 7.89 6.91 15.85
CA ARG A 207 7.70 5.71 15.04
C ARG A 207 6.21 5.30 14.84
N LEU A 208 5.69 5.54 13.63
CA LEU A 208 4.63 4.71 13.06
C LEU A 208 5.13 4.08 11.76
N LEU A 209 6.09 3.17 11.92
CA LEU A 209 6.26 2.05 11.01
C LEU A 209 5.44 0.88 11.56
N THR A 210 4.13 0.93 11.32
CA THR A 210 3.38 -0.31 11.10
C THR A 210 3.06 -0.34 9.62
N ARG A 211 3.98 -0.97 8.88
CA ARG A 211 3.60 -1.72 7.68
C ARG A 211 2.53 -2.69 8.14
N ASP A 212 1.31 -2.50 7.71
CA ASP A 212 0.33 -3.58 7.65
C ASP A 212 -0.56 -3.36 6.43
N PHE A 213 -0.43 -4.34 5.52
CA PHE A 213 -1.14 -4.66 4.28
C PHE A 213 -0.76 -3.89 3.01
#